data_AF-A0A8J7I7Y9-F1
#
_entry.id   AF-A0A8J7I7Y9-F1
#
_cell.length_a   1.000
_cell.length_b   1.000
_cell.length_c   1.000
_cell.angle_alpha   90.00
_cell.angle_beta   90.00
_cell.angle_gamma   90.00
#
_symmetry.space_group_name_H-M   'P 1'
#
loop_
_entity.id
_entity.type
_entity.pdbx_description
1 polymer ?
#
loop_
_entity_poly.entity_id
_entity_poly.type
_entity_poly.pdbx_seq_one_letter_code
_entity_poly.pdbx_strand_id
1 'polypeptide(L)'
;MSNNTRVKTILILTANPVDTARLLLDKEIRGINEGLQRGKEREQFKLEQVRGVQLKDFPNEISHHQPYIVHFCGHGVGEDGIVLEDDNGQMTLVQADVLADMFEVFASKGVECVVLNACYSEVQAQAISQHINYVIGMNKAVGDETAIKFAVNFYSSLANGYTLEEAYNLTCLINKDSRKYQTSIIKKDSSTTFKTEVIIQTLLKKENPFGLRGRITDPTRFFNREELIRRIFEELSKGSNLSLVGETQIGKSSILSMICQWGTERLQLPSEAFIYIDMQIIHNELEFFEALCEELKIDNCRGYKLARNLRDKHHILCIDEIEKMTCKENFTWNLRSELRGLAGDSDAPLSLVIASRSPLKDLFDDCSNETSPLAGICNQLDVKPFSLETVRKLIQHNLQGTGVVFMESQIQDLFTHSKGHPQRLQEAAAELFRHLTQS
;
A
#
# COMPACT_ATOMS: atom_id res chain seq x y z
N MET A 1 -10.77 21.70 42.59
CA MET A 1 -11.78 22.65 42.07
C MET A 1 -11.85 22.44 40.57
N SER A 2 -12.98 21.89 40.11
CA SER A 2 -13.43 21.63 38.73
C SER A 2 -12.39 21.68 37.59
N ASN A 3 -11.85 20.52 37.21
CA ASN A 3 -11.39 20.32 35.82
C ASN A 3 -12.65 20.30 34.94
N ASN A 4 -13.02 21.45 34.39
CA ASN A 4 -14.12 21.59 33.47
C ASN A 4 -13.68 21.06 32.09
N THR A 5 -13.47 19.75 31.98
CA THR A 5 -13.13 19.11 30.70
C THR A 5 -14.40 19.11 29.85
N ARG A 6 -14.43 19.94 28.80
CA ARG A 6 -15.55 19.99 27.85
C ARG A 6 -15.77 18.58 27.26
N VAL A 7 -17.00 18.06 27.39
CA VAL A 7 -17.39 16.78 26.79
C VAL A 7 -17.17 16.85 25.28
N LYS A 8 -16.45 15.88 24.74
CA LYS A 8 -16.11 15.77 23.31
C LYS A 8 -17.23 15.04 22.59
N THR A 9 -17.87 15.71 21.64
CA THR A 9 -18.90 15.10 20.80
C THR A 9 -18.26 14.27 19.68
N ILE A 10 -18.72 13.03 19.51
CA ILE A 10 -18.44 12.16 18.37
C ILE A 10 -19.73 12.12 17.54
N LEU A 11 -19.69 12.67 16.33
CA LEU A 11 -20.82 12.68 15.40
C LEU A 11 -20.65 11.56 14.38
N ILE A 12 -21.54 10.58 14.42
CA ILE A 12 -21.61 9.51 13.42
C ILE A 12 -22.58 9.93 12.32
N LEU A 13 -22.08 10.03 11.10
CA LEU A 13 -22.83 10.28 9.87
C LEU A 13 -22.91 8.99 9.06
N THR A 14 -24.11 8.57 8.68
CA THR A 14 -24.29 7.33 7.92
C THR A 14 -25.10 7.51 6.65
N ALA A 15 -24.63 6.92 5.54
CA ALA A 15 -25.36 6.82 4.28
C ALA A 15 -25.52 5.35 3.87
N ASN A 16 -26.72 4.94 3.47
CA ASN A 16 -27.01 3.58 3.02
C ASN A 16 -28.03 3.63 1.87
N PRO A 17 -27.64 4.16 0.69
CA PRO A 17 -28.56 4.36 -0.41
C PRO A 17 -29.27 3.07 -0.84
N VAL A 18 -30.50 3.22 -1.34
CA VAL A 18 -31.37 2.07 -1.66
C VAL A 18 -30.88 1.23 -2.85
N ASP A 19 -30.02 1.81 -3.69
CA ASP A 19 -29.44 1.22 -4.89
C ASP A 19 -28.01 0.66 -4.69
N THR A 20 -27.50 0.64 -3.45
CA THR A 20 -26.21 0.02 -3.10
C THR A 20 -26.36 -1.24 -2.25
N ALA A 21 -25.26 -1.97 -2.05
CA ALA A 21 -25.25 -3.15 -1.19
C ALA A 21 -25.47 -2.75 0.27
N ARG A 22 -26.54 -3.22 0.92
CA ARG A 22 -26.88 -2.80 2.28
C ARG A 22 -25.77 -3.07 3.31
N LEU A 23 -25.31 -2.03 3.98
CA LEU A 23 -24.34 -2.12 5.08
C LEU A 23 -25.03 -2.33 6.45
N LEU A 24 -24.36 -3.08 7.35
CA LEU A 24 -24.82 -3.32 8.72
C LEU A 24 -24.50 -2.17 9.70
N LEU A 25 -24.83 -0.93 9.34
CA LEU A 25 -24.44 0.28 10.09
C LEU A 25 -24.94 0.31 11.55
N ASP A 26 -26.12 -0.25 11.83
CA ASP A 26 -26.64 -0.35 13.20
C ASP A 26 -25.76 -1.21 14.11
N LYS A 27 -25.13 -2.25 13.55
CA LYS A 27 -24.22 -3.13 14.30
C LYS A 27 -22.94 -2.39 14.67
N GLU A 28 -22.44 -1.57 13.75
CA GLU A 28 -21.27 -0.73 13.98
C GLU A 28 -21.48 0.25 15.12
N ILE A 29 -22.54 1.05 15.02
CA ILE A 29 -22.85 2.12 15.96
C ILE A 29 -23.10 1.57 17.35
N ARG A 30 -23.81 0.44 17.44
CA ARG A 30 -24.00 -0.28 18.70
C ARG A 30 -22.65 -0.68 19.30
N GLY A 31 -21.77 -1.27 18.49
CA GLY A 31 -20.44 -1.67 18.94
C GLY A 31 -19.60 -0.49 19.43
N ILE A 32 -19.62 0.65 18.71
CA ILE A 32 -18.94 1.88 19.11
C ILE A 32 -19.46 2.37 20.46
N ASN A 33 -20.78 2.45 20.63
CA ASN A 33 -21.38 2.88 21.88
C ASN A 33 -21.01 1.94 23.03
N GLU A 34 -21.12 0.62 22.84
CA GLU A 34 -20.71 -0.37 23.84
C GLU A 34 -19.21 -0.28 24.19
N GLY A 35 -18.36 0.02 23.21
CA GLY A 35 -16.93 0.26 23.41
C GLY A 35 -16.66 1.48 24.28
N LEU A 36 -17.31 2.61 23.96
CA LEU A 36 -17.23 3.85 24.74
C LEU A 36 -17.70 3.64 26.18
N GLN A 37 -18.85 2.99 26.39
CA GLN A 37 -19.44 2.80 27.72
C GLN A 37 -18.60 1.91 28.65
N ARG A 38 -17.73 1.04 28.10
CA ARG A 38 -16.81 0.21 28.88
C ARG A 38 -15.56 0.94 29.36
N GLY A 39 -15.27 2.11 28.79
CA GLY A 39 -14.07 2.89 29.12
C GLY A 39 -14.14 3.58 30.48
N LYS A 40 -12.96 3.78 31.09
CA LYS A 40 -12.81 4.50 32.36
C LYS A 40 -13.18 5.98 32.27
N GLU A 41 -12.98 6.59 31.10
CA GLU A 41 -13.20 8.01 30.80
C GLU A 41 -14.43 8.24 29.91
N ARG A 42 -15.39 7.30 29.90
CA ARG A 42 -16.62 7.36 29.08
C ARG A 42 -17.41 8.66 29.21
N GLU A 43 -17.34 9.33 30.36
CA GLU A 43 -18.04 10.59 30.65
C GLU A 43 -17.46 11.79 29.87
N GLN A 44 -16.25 11.65 29.30
CA GLN A 44 -15.65 12.68 28.45
C GLN A 44 -16.20 12.70 27.02
N PHE A 45 -17.00 11.70 26.63
CA PHE A 45 -17.47 11.55 25.27
C PHE A 45 -18.99 11.51 25.19
N LYS A 46 -19.55 12.16 24.18
CA LYS A 46 -20.98 12.09 23.82
C LYS A 46 -21.08 11.57 22.39
N LEU A 47 -21.89 10.54 22.16
CA LEU A 47 -22.15 10.00 20.84
C LEU A 47 -23.44 10.59 20.27
N GLU A 48 -23.37 11.15 19.07
CA GLU A 48 -24.50 11.65 18.29
C GLU A 48 -24.55 10.92 16.95
N GLN A 49 -25.75 10.73 16.40
CA GLN A 49 -25.94 9.99 15.15
C GLN A 49 -26.91 10.73 14.23
N VAL A 50 -26.52 10.86 12.95
CA VAL A 50 -27.39 11.29 11.86
C VAL A 50 -27.36 10.24 10.74
N ARG A 51 -28.55 9.87 10.25
CA ARG A 51 -28.73 8.84 9.21
C ARG A 51 -29.22 9.46 7.92
N GLY A 52 -28.95 8.77 6.81
CA GLY A 52 -29.40 9.18 5.48
C GLY A 52 -28.79 10.51 5.05
N VAL A 53 -27.50 10.70 5.37
CA VAL A 53 -26.87 12.00 5.21
C VAL A 53 -26.69 12.34 3.74
N GLN A 54 -27.10 13.55 3.37
CA GLN A 54 -26.79 14.18 2.10
C GLN A 54 -25.67 15.21 2.30
N LEU A 55 -24.99 15.61 1.21
CA LEU A 55 -23.91 16.59 1.29
C LEU A 55 -24.37 17.92 1.93
N LYS A 56 -25.60 18.35 1.65
CA LYS A 56 -26.18 19.59 2.17
C LYS A 56 -26.45 19.58 3.68
N ASP A 57 -26.45 18.41 4.31
CA ASP A 57 -26.74 18.28 5.74
C ASP A 57 -25.50 18.57 6.59
N PHE A 58 -24.30 18.29 6.07
CA PHE A 58 -23.03 18.38 6.81
C PHE A 58 -22.83 19.74 7.51
N PRO A 59 -23.01 20.90 6.84
CA PRO A 59 -22.82 22.19 7.51
C PRO A 59 -23.77 22.41 8.70
N ASN A 60 -25.03 21.99 8.56
CA ASN A 60 -26.04 22.15 9.61
C ASN A 60 -25.74 21.23 10.79
N GLU A 61 -25.47 19.95 10.51
CA GLU A 61 -25.22 18.94 11.54
C GLU A 61 -23.93 19.23 12.32
N ILE A 62 -22.85 19.60 11.63
CA ILE A 62 -21.58 19.93 12.27
C ILE A 62 -21.69 21.23 13.07
N SER A 63 -22.41 22.23 12.56
CA SER A 63 -22.66 23.46 13.33
C SER A 63 -23.54 23.20 14.55
N HIS A 64 -24.54 22.32 14.45
CA HIS A 64 -25.46 21.98 15.52
C HIS A 64 -24.76 21.19 16.64
N HIS A 65 -24.02 20.16 16.28
CA HIS A 65 -23.40 19.23 17.24
C HIS A 65 -22.01 19.68 17.72
N GLN A 66 -21.34 20.58 16.99
CA GLN A 66 -19.95 20.99 17.23
C GLN A 66 -19.03 19.80 17.55
N PRO A 67 -18.92 18.82 16.63
CA PRO A 67 -18.19 17.59 16.91
C PRO A 67 -16.69 17.84 17.07
N TYR A 68 -16.11 17.12 18.02
CA TYR A 68 -14.65 16.96 18.12
C TYR A 68 -14.17 15.89 17.13
N ILE A 69 -14.97 14.83 16.93
CA ILE A 69 -14.72 13.75 15.96
C ILE A 69 -15.91 13.63 15.03
N VAL A 70 -15.67 13.63 13.72
CA VAL A 70 -16.66 13.23 12.71
C VAL A 70 -16.32 11.83 12.24
N HIS A 71 -17.27 10.91 12.34
CA HIS A 71 -17.13 9.54 11.84
C HIS A 71 -18.14 9.32 10.73
N PHE A 72 -17.67 9.02 9.53
CA PHE A 72 -18.52 8.67 8.40
C PHE A 72 -18.52 7.15 8.19
N CYS A 73 -19.69 6.52 8.19
CA CYS A 73 -19.87 5.11 7.81
C CYS A 73 -20.71 5.05 6.51
N GLY A 74 -20.16 4.45 5.47
CA GLY A 74 -20.87 4.33 4.19
C GLY A 74 -20.04 3.64 3.12
N HIS A 75 -20.52 3.70 1.87
CA HIS A 75 -19.74 3.21 0.74
C HIS A 75 -18.69 4.22 0.29
N GLY A 76 -17.62 3.71 -0.32
CA GLY A 76 -16.60 4.50 -1.01
C GLY A 76 -16.20 3.81 -2.30
N VAL A 77 -15.85 4.61 -3.31
CA VAL A 77 -15.55 4.16 -4.67
C VAL A 77 -14.15 4.62 -5.08
N GLY A 78 -13.17 4.52 -4.16
CA GLY A 78 -11.79 4.88 -4.47
C GLY A 78 -11.64 6.36 -4.80
N GLU A 79 -11.02 6.65 -5.94
CA GLU A 79 -10.77 8.03 -6.40
C GLU A 79 -12.08 8.81 -6.67
N ASP A 80 -13.17 8.10 -6.98
CA ASP A 80 -14.45 8.72 -7.35
C ASP A 80 -15.20 9.35 -6.16
N GLY A 81 -14.79 9.04 -4.91
CA GLY A 81 -15.35 9.68 -3.72
C GLY A 81 -15.99 8.75 -2.69
N ILE A 82 -16.69 9.38 -1.75
CA ILE A 82 -17.60 8.69 -0.83
C ILE A 82 -19.03 8.77 -1.35
N VAL A 83 -19.85 7.78 -0.99
CA VAL A 83 -21.25 7.71 -1.39
C VAL A 83 -22.16 8.28 -0.30
N LEU A 84 -22.98 9.27 -0.66
CA LEU A 84 -24.04 9.84 0.16
C LEU A 84 -25.43 9.53 -0.44
N GLU A 85 -26.48 9.99 0.23
CA GLU A 85 -27.85 9.90 -0.29
C GLU A 85 -28.24 11.20 -1.04
N ASP A 86 -29.06 11.06 -2.08
CA ASP A 86 -29.79 12.17 -2.71
C ASP A 86 -31.20 12.35 -2.08
N ASP A 87 -32.00 13.26 -2.65
CA ASP A 87 -33.38 13.51 -2.19
C ASP A 87 -34.32 12.31 -2.35
N ASN A 88 -33.93 11.30 -3.12
CA ASN A 88 -34.67 10.06 -3.33
C ASN A 88 -34.08 8.88 -2.54
N GLY A 89 -33.04 9.11 -1.72
CA GLY A 89 -32.31 8.05 -1.02
C GLY A 89 -31.44 7.18 -1.94
N GLN A 90 -31.17 7.63 -3.16
CA GLN A 90 -30.27 6.98 -4.13
C GLN A 90 -28.83 7.46 -3.95
N MET A 91 -27.88 6.70 -4.50
CA MET A 91 -26.47 7.01 -4.35
C MET A 91 -26.11 8.31 -5.06
N THR A 92 -25.33 9.15 -4.37
CA THR A 92 -24.65 10.30 -4.96
C THR A 92 -23.18 10.29 -4.54
N LEU A 93 -22.28 10.60 -5.47
CA LEU A 93 -20.83 10.60 -5.21
C LEU A 93 -20.36 11.99 -4.83
N VAL A 94 -19.51 12.04 -3.80
CA VAL A 94 -18.85 13.28 -3.37
C VAL A 94 -17.34 13.10 -3.47
N GLN A 95 -16.74 13.91 -4.34
CA GLN A 95 -15.32 13.89 -4.64
C GLN A 95 -14.45 14.44 -3.49
N ALA A 96 -13.16 14.10 -3.53
CA ALA A 96 -12.21 14.42 -2.47
C ALA A 96 -11.98 15.93 -2.26
N ASP A 97 -11.98 16.70 -3.35
CA ASP A 97 -11.86 18.17 -3.34
C ASP A 97 -13.05 18.83 -2.63
N VAL A 98 -14.28 18.40 -2.95
CA VAL A 98 -15.50 18.88 -2.28
C VAL A 98 -15.48 18.59 -0.78
N LEU A 99 -15.01 17.42 -0.38
CA LEU A 99 -14.84 17.07 1.04
C LEU A 99 -13.76 17.93 1.70
N ALA A 100 -12.62 18.18 1.03
CA ALA A 100 -11.54 19.00 1.56
C ALA A 100 -12.00 20.45 1.81
N ASP A 101 -12.65 21.08 0.83
CA ASP A 101 -13.20 22.44 0.94
C ASP A 101 -14.18 22.54 2.13
N MET A 102 -15.01 21.52 2.29
CA MET A 102 -15.98 21.45 3.37
C MET A 102 -15.30 21.32 4.75
N PHE A 103 -14.31 20.42 4.87
CA PHE A 103 -13.59 20.21 6.13
C PHE A 103 -12.60 21.34 6.46
N GLU A 104 -12.16 22.14 5.48
CA GLU A 104 -11.47 23.41 5.73
C GLU A 104 -12.31 24.34 6.61
N VAL A 105 -13.58 24.51 6.26
CA VAL A 105 -14.50 25.33 7.04
C VAL A 105 -14.73 24.72 8.43
N PHE A 106 -14.88 23.40 8.51
CA PHE A 106 -15.18 22.71 9.77
C PHE A 106 -14.00 22.61 10.75
N ALA A 107 -12.77 22.65 10.25
CA ALA A 107 -11.58 22.77 11.09
C ALA A 107 -11.68 24.00 12.02
N SER A 108 -12.18 25.13 11.50
CA SER A 108 -12.40 26.36 12.28
C SER A 108 -13.50 26.24 13.35
N LYS A 109 -14.33 25.19 13.29
CA LYS A 109 -15.44 24.91 14.21
C LYS A 109 -15.09 23.91 15.32
N GLY A 110 -13.86 23.42 15.35
CA GLY A 110 -13.36 22.54 16.40
C GLY A 110 -13.36 21.06 16.07
N VAL A 111 -13.55 20.69 14.80
CA VAL A 111 -13.33 19.31 14.33
C VAL A 111 -11.84 19.02 14.34
N GLU A 112 -11.42 18.09 15.19
CA GLU A 112 -10.02 17.71 15.38
C GLU A 112 -9.69 16.40 14.65
N CYS A 113 -10.67 15.51 14.52
CA CYS A 113 -10.50 14.19 13.93
C CYS A 113 -11.64 13.85 12.96
N VAL A 114 -11.27 13.27 11.81
CA VAL A 114 -12.21 12.69 10.84
C VAL A 114 -11.88 11.21 10.64
N VAL A 115 -12.88 10.35 10.76
CA VAL A 115 -12.78 8.91 10.48
C VAL A 115 -13.65 8.58 9.28
N LEU A 116 -13.03 8.20 8.17
CA LEU A 116 -13.71 7.74 6.96
C LEU A 116 -13.74 6.22 6.96
N ASN A 117 -14.84 5.66 7.47
CA ASN A 117 -15.13 4.23 7.41
C ASN A 117 -15.89 3.90 6.12
N ALA A 118 -15.18 4.06 5.00
CA ALA A 118 -15.65 3.78 3.65
C ALA A 118 -14.53 3.14 2.84
N CYS A 119 -14.86 2.19 1.98
CA CYS A 119 -13.89 1.47 1.15
C CYS A 119 -13.05 2.43 0.29
N TYR A 120 -11.73 2.23 0.27
CA TYR A 120 -10.78 3.00 -0.55
C TYR A 120 -10.84 4.53 -0.33
N SER A 121 -11.06 4.97 0.91
CA SER A 121 -11.17 6.38 1.30
C SER A 121 -9.83 7.10 1.53
N GLU A 122 -8.70 6.52 1.11
CA GLU A 122 -7.36 7.09 1.34
C GLU A 122 -7.17 8.44 0.62
N VAL A 123 -7.66 8.57 -0.62
CA VAL A 123 -7.54 9.82 -1.40
C VAL A 123 -8.32 10.96 -0.74
N GLN A 124 -9.52 10.68 -0.25
CA GLN A 124 -10.34 11.65 0.49
C GLN A 124 -9.70 11.98 1.83
N ALA A 125 -9.13 10.99 2.52
CA ALA A 125 -8.43 11.22 3.77
C ALA A 125 -7.21 12.13 3.58
N GLN A 126 -6.43 11.93 2.51
CA GLN A 126 -5.31 12.81 2.15
C GLN A 126 -5.78 14.24 1.90
N ALA A 127 -6.86 14.42 1.14
CA ALA A 127 -7.41 15.75 0.85
C ALA A 127 -7.88 16.48 2.14
N ILE A 128 -8.64 15.80 3.00
CA ILE A 128 -9.14 16.38 4.26
C ILE A 128 -7.98 16.70 5.25
N SER A 129 -6.92 15.90 5.23
CA SER A 129 -5.78 16.07 6.15
C SER A 129 -4.99 17.38 5.95
N GLN A 130 -5.16 18.03 4.80
CA GLN A 130 -4.64 19.37 4.57
C GLN A 130 -5.23 20.39 5.55
N HIS A 131 -6.43 20.11 6.09
CA HIS A 131 -7.17 21.02 6.94
C HIS A 131 -7.41 20.49 8.37
N ILE A 132 -7.58 19.19 8.55
CA ILE A 132 -7.85 18.53 9.84
C ILE A 132 -6.59 17.85 10.39
N ASN A 133 -6.35 17.99 11.70
CA ASN A 133 -5.14 17.50 12.35
C ASN A 133 -5.00 15.97 12.34
N TYR A 134 -6.12 15.24 12.42
CA TYR A 134 -6.13 13.79 12.40
C TYR A 134 -7.19 13.28 11.42
N VAL A 135 -6.77 12.57 10.37
CA VAL A 135 -7.71 11.92 9.45
C VAL A 135 -7.37 10.44 9.34
N ILE A 136 -8.36 9.59 9.54
CA ILE A 136 -8.25 8.13 9.42
C ILE A 136 -9.05 7.71 8.19
N GLY A 137 -8.36 7.29 7.12
CA GLY A 137 -8.97 6.69 5.93
C GLY A 137 -8.67 5.20 5.80
N MET A 138 -9.39 4.50 4.92
CA MET A 138 -9.20 3.07 4.62
C MET A 138 -8.64 2.86 3.21
N ASN A 139 -7.55 2.10 3.06
CA ASN A 139 -6.89 1.91 1.76
C ASN A 139 -7.40 0.72 0.90
N LYS A 140 -8.34 -0.10 1.41
CA LYS A 140 -8.85 -1.31 0.73
C LYS A 140 -10.35 -1.49 0.98
N ALA A 141 -10.99 -2.34 0.17
CA ALA A 141 -12.33 -2.82 0.44
C ALA A 141 -12.38 -3.53 1.80
N VAL A 142 -13.13 -2.97 2.75
CA VAL A 142 -13.26 -3.53 4.09
C VAL A 142 -14.60 -4.24 4.17
N GLY A 143 -14.58 -5.55 4.46
CA GLY A 143 -15.81 -6.26 4.80
C GLY A 143 -16.36 -5.74 6.13
N ASP A 144 -17.68 -5.54 6.21
CA ASP A 144 -18.42 -4.94 7.33
C ASP A 144 -17.88 -5.30 8.72
N GLU A 145 -17.50 -6.56 8.96
CA GLU A 145 -17.07 -7.00 10.28
C GLU A 145 -15.73 -6.39 10.76
N THR A 146 -14.82 -6.06 9.83
CA THR A 146 -13.50 -5.53 10.23
C THR A 146 -13.52 -4.03 10.43
N ALA A 147 -14.28 -3.31 9.61
CA ALA A 147 -14.60 -1.90 9.81
C ALA A 147 -15.20 -1.69 11.22
N ILE A 148 -16.17 -2.53 11.58
CA ILE A 148 -16.79 -2.53 12.91
C ILE A 148 -15.76 -2.77 14.00
N LYS A 149 -14.89 -3.79 13.87
CA LYS A 149 -13.86 -4.10 14.89
C LYS A 149 -12.87 -2.95 15.07
N PHE A 150 -12.46 -2.30 13.99
CA PHE A 150 -11.60 -1.13 14.06
C PHE A 150 -12.27 0.00 14.85
N ALA A 151 -13.48 0.40 14.45
CA ALA A 151 -14.18 1.51 15.10
C ALA A 151 -14.42 1.22 16.60
N VAL A 152 -14.88 0.01 16.95
CA VAL A 152 -15.09 -0.42 18.34
C VAL A 152 -13.81 -0.28 19.16
N ASN A 153 -12.69 -0.80 18.67
CA ASN A 153 -11.43 -0.77 19.39
C ASN A 153 -10.89 0.67 19.53
N PHE A 154 -10.95 1.46 18.47
CA PHE A 154 -10.49 2.85 18.45
C PHE A 154 -11.22 3.69 19.51
N TYR A 155 -12.55 3.66 19.51
CA TYR A 155 -13.33 4.41 20.50
C TYR A 155 -13.22 3.83 21.90
N SER A 156 -13.07 2.50 22.05
CA SER A 156 -12.78 1.90 23.35
C SER A 156 -11.45 2.39 23.92
N SER A 157 -10.42 2.55 23.09
CA SER A 157 -9.14 3.11 23.51
C SER A 157 -9.29 4.58 23.91
N LEU A 158 -9.98 5.41 23.13
CA LEU A 158 -10.23 6.81 23.50
C LEU A 158 -10.94 6.91 24.85
N ALA A 159 -11.98 6.10 25.08
CA ALA A 159 -12.69 6.06 26.36
C ALA A 159 -11.85 5.49 27.52
N ASN A 160 -10.65 4.98 27.28
CA ASN A 160 -9.70 4.55 28.32
C ASN A 160 -8.57 5.56 28.56
N GLY A 161 -8.69 6.78 28.03
CA GLY A 161 -7.75 7.87 28.28
C GLY A 161 -6.56 7.92 27.32
N TYR A 162 -6.57 7.11 26.25
CA TYR A 162 -5.57 7.20 25.18
C TYR A 162 -5.85 8.42 24.30
N THR A 163 -4.78 9.07 23.82
CA THR A 163 -4.87 10.13 22.80
C THR A 163 -5.36 9.57 21.46
N LEU A 164 -5.75 10.44 20.52
CA LEU A 164 -6.16 10.04 19.16
C LEU A 164 -5.12 9.16 18.48
N GLU A 165 -3.86 9.54 18.59
CA GLU A 165 -2.74 8.80 18.00
C GLU A 165 -2.48 7.45 18.70
N GLU A 166 -2.49 7.42 20.03
CA GLU A 166 -2.32 6.18 20.79
C GLU A 166 -3.47 5.19 20.55
N ALA A 167 -4.70 5.68 20.51
CA ALA A 167 -5.90 4.87 20.25
C ALA A 167 -5.84 4.23 18.86
N TYR A 168 -5.41 5.00 17.86
CA TYR A 168 -5.17 4.51 16.52
C TYR A 168 -4.09 3.40 16.50
N ASN A 169 -2.91 3.71 17.05
CA ASN A 169 -1.78 2.78 17.06
C ASN A 169 -2.10 1.47 17.79
N LEU A 170 -2.79 1.57 18.95
CA LEU A 170 -3.22 0.41 19.73
C LEU A 170 -4.24 -0.45 18.97
N THR A 171 -5.17 0.19 18.26
CA THR A 171 -6.16 -0.51 17.43
C THR A 171 -5.51 -1.28 16.29
N CYS A 172 -4.53 -0.67 15.60
CA CYS A 172 -3.74 -1.35 14.58
C CYS A 172 -2.96 -2.55 15.15
N LEU A 173 -2.50 -2.46 16.42
CA LEU A 173 -1.76 -3.54 17.08
C LEU A 173 -2.64 -4.73 17.50
N ILE A 174 -3.83 -4.46 18.02
CA ILE A 174 -4.77 -5.51 18.48
C ILE A 174 -5.26 -6.34 17.29
N ASN A 175 -5.47 -5.67 16.16
CA ASN A 175 -5.95 -6.27 14.92
C ASN A 175 -4.79 -6.91 14.12
N LYS A 176 -3.88 -7.70 14.72
CA LYS A 176 -2.64 -8.19 14.06
C LYS A 176 -2.82 -9.14 12.86
N ASP A 177 -3.98 -9.77 12.69
CA ASP A 177 -4.38 -10.49 11.46
C ASP A 177 -4.89 -9.54 10.36
N SER A 178 -5.07 -8.27 10.70
CA SER A 178 -5.59 -7.20 9.86
C SER A 178 -4.47 -6.47 9.11
N ARG A 179 -3.35 -7.13 8.81
CA ARG A 179 -2.39 -6.66 7.78
C ARG A 179 -2.97 -6.65 6.35
N LYS A 180 -4.26 -7.00 6.21
CA LYS A 180 -5.09 -6.75 5.02
C LYS A 180 -5.72 -5.34 4.97
N TYR A 181 -5.53 -4.51 6.00
CA TYR A 181 -6.12 -3.18 6.12
C TYR A 181 -4.99 -2.20 6.42
N GLN A 182 -4.69 -1.25 5.52
CA GLN A 182 -3.94 -0.06 5.91
C GLN A 182 -5.01 1.01 6.09
N THR A 183 -5.47 1.15 7.33
CA THR A 183 -5.93 2.48 7.70
C THR A 183 -4.69 3.38 7.72
N SER A 184 -4.82 4.63 7.30
CA SER A 184 -3.74 5.62 7.35
C SER A 184 -4.19 6.74 8.28
N ILE A 185 -3.38 7.06 9.31
CA ILE A 185 -3.54 8.32 10.04
C ILE A 185 -2.73 9.37 9.31
N ILE A 186 -3.38 10.43 8.85
CA ILE A 186 -2.75 11.51 8.11
C ILE A 186 -2.84 12.77 8.96
N LYS A 187 -1.70 13.40 9.23
CA LYS A 187 -1.58 14.58 10.11
C LYS A 187 -1.40 15.85 9.28
N LYS A 188 -2.04 16.93 9.74
CA LYS A 188 -1.83 18.27 9.18
C LYS A 188 -0.41 18.76 9.46
N ASP A 189 0.29 19.19 8.42
CA ASP A 189 1.67 19.66 8.50
C ASP A 189 1.70 21.10 9.06
N SER A 190 2.10 21.26 10.32
CA SER A 190 2.33 22.59 10.92
C SER A 190 3.79 22.70 11.36
N SER A 191 4.55 23.43 10.56
CA SER A 191 5.93 23.84 10.81
C SER A 191 6.07 24.55 12.17
N THR A 192 6.54 23.83 13.18
CA THR A 192 7.26 24.40 14.33
C THR A 192 8.52 23.58 14.57
N THR A 193 9.44 23.75 13.63
CA THR A 193 10.86 23.43 13.73
C THR A 193 11.47 24.24 14.88
N PHE A 194 12.43 23.68 15.62
CA PHE A 194 13.15 24.28 16.76
C PHE A 194 12.50 24.19 18.15
N LYS A 195 12.07 22.97 18.51
CA LYS A 195 12.20 22.38 19.87
C LYS A 195 12.15 20.85 19.83
N THR A 196 11.82 20.31 18.66
CA THR A 196 11.66 18.90 18.34
C THR A 196 12.99 18.14 18.31
N GLU A 197 14.16 18.73 18.05
CA GLU A 197 15.41 17.93 17.98
C GLU A 197 15.81 17.27 19.30
N VAL A 198 15.59 17.94 20.45
CA VAL A 198 15.96 17.39 21.76
C VAL A 198 14.92 16.37 22.25
N ILE A 199 13.65 16.56 21.88
CA ILE A 199 12.56 15.64 22.24
C ILE A 199 12.49 14.45 21.26
N ILE A 200 12.79 14.62 19.98
CA ILE A 200 12.91 13.54 18.98
C ILE A 200 14.03 12.58 19.38
N GLN A 201 15.19 13.08 19.83
CA GLN A 201 16.25 12.19 20.34
C GLN A 201 15.84 11.41 21.60
N THR A 202 14.86 11.90 22.35
CA THR A 202 14.38 11.27 23.60
C THR A 202 13.14 10.38 23.38
N LEU A 203 12.29 10.69 22.39
CA LEU A 203 11.09 9.94 22.00
C LEU A 203 11.36 8.91 20.89
N LEU A 204 12.53 8.92 20.24
CA LEU A 204 13.06 7.82 19.41
C LEU A 204 13.49 6.61 20.28
N LYS A 205 12.56 6.15 21.12
CA LYS A 205 12.49 4.77 21.60
C LYS A 205 11.09 4.28 21.18
N LYS A 206 10.83 3.51 20.13
CA LYS A 206 11.60 2.76 19.12
C LYS A 206 10.61 2.40 18.01
N GLU A 207 10.64 3.05 16.86
CA GLU A 207 10.22 2.32 15.66
C GLU A 207 11.33 1.34 15.31
N ASN A 208 10.95 0.12 14.99
CA ASN A 208 11.93 -0.89 14.63
C ASN A 208 12.45 -0.58 13.23
N PRO A 209 13.75 -0.26 13.06
CA PRO A 209 14.31 0.02 11.74
C PRO A 209 14.35 -1.23 10.85
N PHE A 210 14.04 -2.39 11.44
CA PHE A 210 13.81 -3.64 10.75
C PHE A 210 12.31 -3.96 10.79
N GLY A 211 11.73 -4.33 9.66
CA GLY A 211 10.28 -4.56 9.57
C GLY A 211 9.62 -4.13 8.26
N LEU A 212 10.39 -3.62 7.30
CA LEU A 212 9.92 -3.46 5.93
C LEU A 212 9.44 -4.82 5.41
N ARG A 213 8.14 -4.91 5.13
CA ARG A 213 7.51 -6.09 4.52
C ARG A 213 6.93 -5.69 3.17
N GLY A 214 7.06 -6.56 2.19
CA GLY A 214 6.53 -6.36 0.85
C GLY A 214 7.52 -5.68 -0.12
N ARG A 215 7.00 -5.28 -1.28
CA ARG A 215 7.76 -4.66 -2.37
C ARG A 215 8.26 -3.27 -1.94
N ILE A 216 9.55 -3.01 -2.15
CA ILE A 216 10.13 -1.68 -1.97
C ILE A 216 9.88 -0.91 -3.26
N THR A 217 9.18 0.21 -3.16
CA THR A 217 8.93 1.16 -4.25
C THR A 217 9.66 2.48 -4.05
N ASP A 218 10.29 2.73 -2.90
CA ASP A 218 11.05 3.96 -2.66
C ASP A 218 12.56 3.67 -2.87
N PRO A 219 13.25 4.37 -3.80
CA PRO A 219 14.69 4.21 -4.03
C PRO A 219 15.54 4.39 -2.79
N THR A 220 15.15 5.30 -1.90
CA THR A 220 15.92 5.63 -0.69
C THR A 220 15.95 4.49 0.32
N ARG A 221 14.99 3.56 0.21
CA ARG A 221 14.86 2.37 1.04
C ARG A 221 15.43 1.11 0.38
N PHE A 222 15.81 1.19 -0.90
CA PHE A 222 16.39 0.07 -1.62
C PHE A 222 17.87 -0.07 -1.25
N PHE A 223 18.22 -1.18 -0.60
CA PHE A 223 19.55 -1.38 -0.06
C PHE A 223 20.35 -2.38 -0.89
N ASN A 224 21.59 -1.98 -1.24
CA ASN A 224 22.55 -2.80 -1.97
C ASN A 224 22.02 -3.25 -3.35
N ARG A 225 22.63 -4.27 -3.97
CA ARG A 225 22.32 -4.78 -5.33
C ARG A 225 22.78 -3.89 -6.48
N GLU A 226 23.68 -2.95 -6.23
CA GLU A 226 24.19 -2.01 -7.24
C GLU A 226 24.77 -2.74 -8.45
N GLU A 227 25.54 -3.81 -8.20
CA GLU A 227 26.14 -4.63 -9.26
C GLU A 227 25.10 -5.39 -10.09
N LEU A 228 24.05 -5.91 -9.44
CA LEU A 228 22.95 -6.59 -10.14
C LEU A 228 22.16 -5.58 -10.98
N ILE A 229 21.83 -4.41 -10.41
CA ILE A 229 21.14 -3.33 -11.10
C ILE A 229 21.98 -2.80 -12.27
N ARG A 230 23.29 -2.62 -12.08
CA ARG A 230 24.23 -2.23 -13.14
C ARG A 230 24.15 -3.23 -14.29
N ARG A 231 24.26 -4.53 -14.00
CA ARG A 231 24.17 -5.59 -15.01
C ARG A 231 22.82 -5.63 -15.71
N ILE A 232 21.72 -5.41 -14.99
CA ILE A 232 20.38 -5.33 -15.58
C ILE A 232 20.33 -4.20 -16.61
N PHE A 233 20.74 -2.98 -16.24
CA PHE A 233 20.71 -1.86 -17.18
C PHE A 233 21.68 -2.01 -18.35
N GLU A 234 22.84 -2.64 -18.15
CA GLU A 234 23.77 -2.96 -19.24
C GLU A 234 23.15 -3.91 -20.26
N GLU A 235 22.42 -4.92 -19.81
CA GLU A 235 21.72 -5.84 -20.71
C GLU A 235 20.51 -5.18 -21.38
N LEU A 236 19.71 -4.40 -20.64
CA LEU A 236 18.59 -3.66 -21.20
C LEU A 236 19.03 -2.63 -22.25
N SER A 237 20.19 -1.99 -22.05
CA SER A 237 20.76 -1.05 -23.03
C SER A 237 21.13 -1.71 -24.37
N LYS A 238 21.28 -3.05 -24.40
CA LYS A 238 21.54 -3.84 -25.60
C LYS A 238 20.27 -4.39 -26.24
N GLY A 239 19.09 -4.12 -25.66
CA GLY A 239 17.81 -4.73 -26.06
C GLY A 239 17.67 -6.19 -25.61
N SER A 240 18.45 -6.64 -24.63
CA SER A 240 18.36 -8.02 -24.13
C SER A 240 17.12 -8.19 -23.25
N ASN A 241 16.42 -9.31 -23.42
CA ASN A 241 15.41 -9.77 -22.48
C ASN A 241 16.06 -10.41 -21.25
N LEU A 242 15.49 -10.21 -20.06
CA LEU A 242 16.04 -10.65 -18.79
C LEU A 242 15.03 -11.49 -18.00
N SER A 243 15.52 -12.54 -17.35
CA SER A 243 14.77 -13.31 -16.37
C SER A 243 15.44 -13.22 -15.00
N LEU A 244 14.77 -12.56 -14.05
CA LEU A 244 15.18 -12.47 -12.66
C LEU A 244 14.68 -13.72 -11.91
N VAL A 245 15.60 -14.64 -11.62
CA VAL A 245 15.27 -15.92 -10.97
C VAL A 245 15.72 -15.91 -9.52
N GLY A 246 14.86 -16.30 -8.59
CA GLY A 246 15.25 -16.47 -7.19
C GLY A 246 14.09 -16.76 -6.25
N GLU A 247 14.37 -17.14 -5.01
CA GLU A 247 13.35 -17.52 -4.02
C GLU A 247 12.25 -16.44 -3.84
N THR A 248 11.06 -16.86 -3.38
CA THR A 248 9.98 -15.94 -2.98
C THR A 248 10.51 -14.96 -1.94
N GLN A 249 10.16 -13.67 -2.04
CA GLN A 249 10.61 -12.61 -1.13
C GLN A 249 12.12 -12.32 -1.09
N ILE A 250 12.89 -12.77 -2.09
CA ILE A 250 14.32 -12.42 -2.23
C ILE A 250 14.55 -10.97 -2.72
N GLY A 251 13.48 -10.26 -3.11
CA GLY A 251 13.50 -8.87 -3.55
C GLY A 251 13.31 -8.63 -5.05
N LYS A 252 12.87 -9.63 -5.82
CA LYS A 252 12.64 -9.50 -7.28
C LYS A 252 11.67 -8.36 -7.63
N SER A 253 10.50 -8.30 -6.99
CA SER A 253 9.51 -7.24 -7.18
C SER A 253 10.08 -5.85 -6.87
N SER A 254 10.92 -5.75 -5.82
CA SER A 254 11.59 -4.49 -5.48
C SER A 254 12.60 -4.07 -6.56
N ILE A 255 13.33 -5.04 -7.13
CA ILE A 255 14.25 -4.80 -8.26
C ILE A 255 13.48 -4.29 -9.48
N LEU A 256 12.34 -4.89 -9.80
CA LEU A 256 11.48 -4.42 -10.91
C LEU A 256 11.01 -2.97 -10.68
N SER A 257 10.58 -2.61 -9.47
CA SER A 257 10.26 -1.21 -9.14
C SER A 257 11.42 -0.25 -9.42
N MET A 258 12.65 -0.65 -9.06
CA MET A 258 13.85 0.17 -9.30
C MET A 258 14.16 0.33 -10.79
N ILE A 259 13.86 -0.69 -11.61
CA ILE A 259 14.01 -0.58 -13.06
C ILE A 259 13.07 0.50 -13.61
N CYS A 260 11.80 0.51 -13.20
CA CYS A 260 10.84 1.52 -13.63
C CYS A 260 11.22 2.93 -13.17
N GLN A 261 11.78 3.07 -11.95
CA GLN A 261 12.11 4.38 -11.39
C GLN A 261 13.42 4.97 -11.91
N TRP A 262 14.47 4.16 -12.04
CA TRP A 262 15.78 4.62 -12.51
C TRP A 262 15.95 4.48 -14.02
N GLY A 263 15.05 3.77 -14.69
CA GLY A 263 15.16 3.47 -16.10
C GLY A 263 15.13 4.71 -16.98
N THR A 264 14.33 5.72 -16.64
CA THR A 264 14.26 6.99 -17.39
C THR A 264 15.62 7.64 -17.51
N GLU A 265 16.34 7.77 -16.39
CA GLU A 265 17.68 8.38 -16.35
C GLU A 265 18.74 7.47 -16.96
N ARG A 266 18.69 6.15 -16.67
CA ARG A 266 19.77 5.22 -17.04
C ARG A 266 19.71 4.72 -18.47
N LEU A 267 18.52 4.64 -19.07
CA LEU A 267 18.33 4.21 -20.45
C LEU A 267 17.95 5.35 -21.39
N GLN A 268 17.77 6.58 -20.88
CA GLN A 268 17.34 7.75 -21.66
C GLN A 268 16.03 7.50 -22.41
N LEU A 269 15.14 6.71 -21.81
CA LEU A 269 13.80 6.43 -22.31
C LEU A 269 12.78 7.26 -21.51
N PRO A 270 11.63 7.63 -22.09
CA PRO A 270 10.58 8.31 -21.35
C PRO A 270 9.99 7.40 -20.26
N SER A 271 9.40 7.98 -19.22
CA SER A 271 8.80 7.22 -18.11
C SER A 271 7.72 6.23 -18.57
N GLU A 272 6.98 6.58 -19.62
CA GLU A 272 5.94 5.75 -20.24
C GLU A 272 6.50 4.53 -20.96
N ALA A 273 7.82 4.48 -21.21
CA ALA A 273 8.46 3.29 -21.76
C ALA A 273 8.57 2.15 -20.74
N PHE A 274 8.41 2.42 -19.44
CA PHE A 274 8.57 1.42 -18.38
C PHE A 274 7.21 0.94 -17.89
N ILE A 275 6.86 -0.29 -18.23
CA ILE A 275 5.57 -0.89 -17.93
C ILE A 275 5.78 -1.95 -16.86
N TYR A 276 4.95 -1.93 -15.82
CA TYR A 276 5.00 -2.91 -14.74
C TYR A 276 3.66 -3.63 -14.63
N ILE A 277 3.66 -4.95 -14.77
CA ILE A 277 2.48 -5.79 -14.62
C ILE A 277 2.69 -6.75 -13.45
N ASP A 278 1.82 -6.64 -12.43
CA ASP A 278 1.74 -7.60 -11.34
C ASP A 278 0.78 -8.74 -11.70
N MET A 279 1.31 -9.91 -12.02
CA MET A 279 0.45 -11.06 -12.35
C MET A 279 -0.41 -11.50 -11.17
N GLN A 280 -0.15 -11.09 -9.91
CA GLN A 280 -1.00 -11.43 -8.76
C GLN A 280 -2.44 -10.91 -8.89
N ILE A 281 -2.67 -9.83 -9.62
CA ILE A 281 -4.00 -9.26 -9.85
C ILE A 281 -4.61 -9.65 -11.21
N ILE A 282 -3.82 -10.23 -12.12
CA ILE A 282 -4.29 -10.71 -13.43
C ILE A 282 -4.83 -12.14 -13.30
N HIS A 283 -6.03 -12.38 -13.82
CA HIS A 283 -6.70 -13.67 -13.76
C HIS A 283 -6.61 -14.48 -15.05
N ASN A 284 -6.54 -13.83 -16.21
CA ASN A 284 -6.56 -14.49 -17.52
C ASN A 284 -5.81 -13.68 -18.59
N GLU A 285 -5.66 -14.26 -19.78
CA GLU A 285 -5.01 -13.58 -20.90
C GLU A 285 -5.77 -12.33 -21.36
N LEU A 286 -7.11 -12.25 -21.21
CA LEU A 286 -7.92 -11.07 -21.53
C LEU A 286 -7.44 -9.84 -20.76
N GLU A 287 -7.45 -9.97 -19.44
CA GLU A 287 -6.99 -8.96 -18.49
C GLU A 287 -5.50 -8.61 -18.67
N PHE A 288 -4.65 -9.56 -19.05
CA PHE A 288 -3.23 -9.28 -19.27
C PHE A 288 -3.01 -8.21 -20.35
N PHE A 289 -3.65 -8.35 -21.51
CA PHE A 289 -3.49 -7.36 -22.58
C PHE A 289 -4.28 -6.07 -22.31
N GLU A 290 -5.37 -6.15 -21.55
CA GLU A 290 -6.08 -4.95 -21.06
C GLU A 290 -5.14 -4.10 -20.19
N ALA A 291 -4.53 -4.72 -19.17
CA ALA A 291 -3.55 -4.05 -18.32
C ALA A 291 -2.34 -3.53 -19.12
N LEU A 292 -1.82 -4.32 -20.07
CA LEU A 292 -0.73 -3.88 -20.94
C LEU A 292 -1.10 -2.65 -21.77
N CYS A 293 -2.29 -2.63 -22.38
CA CYS A 293 -2.75 -1.49 -23.19
C CYS A 293 -3.02 -0.25 -22.33
N GLU A 294 -3.56 -0.43 -21.12
CA GLU A 294 -3.83 0.65 -20.17
C GLU A 294 -2.53 1.34 -19.73
N GLU A 295 -1.52 0.57 -19.33
CA GLU A 295 -0.19 1.09 -18.98
C GLU A 295 0.49 1.79 -20.16
N LEU A 296 0.30 1.27 -21.38
CA LEU A 296 0.77 1.88 -22.63
C LEU A 296 -0.04 3.13 -23.05
N LYS A 297 -1.17 3.41 -22.40
CA LYS A 297 -2.12 4.47 -22.75
C LYS A 297 -2.63 4.36 -24.20
N ILE A 298 -2.94 3.14 -24.63
CA ILE A 298 -3.51 2.85 -25.96
C ILE A 298 -4.85 2.12 -25.84
N ASP A 299 -5.65 2.15 -26.89
CA ASP A 299 -6.88 1.37 -26.94
C ASP A 299 -6.59 -0.13 -26.80
N ASN A 300 -7.45 -0.83 -26.06
CA ASN A 300 -7.37 -2.28 -25.86
C ASN A 300 -7.25 -3.01 -27.21
N CYS A 301 -6.10 -3.62 -27.45
CA CYS A 301 -5.78 -4.27 -28.71
C CYS A 301 -4.77 -5.42 -28.55
N ARG A 302 -4.68 -6.26 -29.60
CA ARG A 302 -3.78 -7.42 -29.67
C ARG A 302 -3.23 -7.62 -31.07
N GLY A 303 -2.29 -8.55 -31.18
CA GLY A 303 -1.66 -9.00 -32.39
C GLY A 303 -1.10 -7.82 -33.19
N TYR A 304 -1.46 -7.76 -34.46
CA TYR A 304 -0.96 -6.74 -35.37
C TYR A 304 -1.24 -5.29 -34.90
N LYS A 305 -2.39 -5.02 -34.27
CA LYS A 305 -2.72 -3.66 -33.82
C LYS A 305 -1.80 -3.21 -32.69
N LEU A 306 -1.55 -4.09 -31.73
CA LEU A 306 -0.61 -3.85 -30.64
C LEU A 306 0.82 -3.67 -31.18
N ALA A 307 1.27 -4.58 -32.03
CA ALA A 307 2.58 -4.50 -32.67
C ALA A 307 2.76 -3.19 -33.46
N ARG A 308 1.70 -2.69 -34.11
CA ARG A 308 1.71 -1.40 -34.82
C ARG A 308 1.79 -0.21 -33.87
N ASN A 309 1.04 -0.23 -32.76
CA ASN A 309 1.06 0.86 -31.77
C ASN A 309 2.43 0.98 -31.07
N LEU A 310 3.15 -0.14 -30.97
CA LEU A 310 4.48 -0.20 -30.37
C LEU A 310 5.61 0.14 -31.35
N ARG A 311 5.32 0.38 -32.65
CA ARG A 311 6.37 0.71 -33.63
C ARG A 311 7.11 1.99 -33.26
N ASP A 312 8.40 2.01 -33.64
CA ASP A 312 9.32 3.15 -33.49
C ASP A 312 9.55 3.58 -32.03
N LYS A 313 9.08 2.80 -31.05
CA LYS A 313 9.23 3.04 -29.63
C LYS A 313 9.72 1.77 -28.95
N HIS A 314 10.77 1.91 -28.15
CA HIS A 314 11.27 0.82 -27.33
C HIS A 314 10.70 0.91 -25.91
N HIS A 315 10.04 -0.14 -25.44
CA HIS A 315 9.46 -0.24 -24.11
C HIS A 315 10.10 -1.38 -23.31
N ILE A 316 10.17 -1.21 -22.00
CA ILE A 316 10.59 -2.22 -21.04
C ILE A 316 9.35 -2.76 -20.33
N LEU A 317 9.04 -4.03 -20.55
CA LEU A 317 7.91 -4.70 -19.92
C LEU A 317 8.40 -5.56 -18.75
N CYS A 318 8.17 -5.08 -17.52
CA CYS A 318 8.42 -5.80 -16.29
C CYS A 318 7.21 -6.67 -15.92
N ILE A 319 7.37 -7.98 -15.90
CA ILE A 319 6.33 -8.94 -15.51
C ILE A 319 6.71 -9.59 -14.19
N ASP A 320 5.92 -9.36 -13.15
CA ASP A 320 6.13 -9.94 -11.82
C ASP A 320 5.26 -11.19 -11.61
N GLU A 321 5.79 -12.18 -10.87
CA GLU A 321 5.12 -13.46 -10.57
C GLU A 321 4.54 -14.20 -11.81
N ILE A 322 5.39 -14.38 -12.83
CA ILE A 322 5.05 -15.02 -14.11
C ILE A 322 4.48 -16.44 -13.97
N GLU A 323 4.69 -17.10 -12.83
CA GLU A 323 4.14 -18.40 -12.45
C GLU A 323 2.67 -18.57 -12.81
N LYS A 324 1.86 -17.52 -12.68
CA LYS A 324 0.44 -17.60 -13.03
C LYS A 324 0.18 -17.96 -14.48
N MET A 325 1.07 -17.55 -15.39
CA MET A 325 0.96 -17.87 -16.82
C MET A 325 1.15 -19.36 -17.13
N THR A 326 1.52 -20.19 -16.16
CA THR A 326 1.58 -21.66 -16.34
C THR A 326 0.19 -22.31 -16.38
N CYS A 327 -0.84 -21.62 -15.88
CA CYS A 327 -2.21 -22.12 -15.87
C CYS A 327 -2.81 -22.10 -17.29
N LYS A 328 -2.76 -23.25 -17.99
CA LYS A 328 -3.19 -23.41 -19.38
C LYS A 328 -4.68 -23.08 -19.63
N GLU A 329 -5.52 -23.13 -18.61
CA GLU A 329 -6.94 -22.77 -18.70
C GLU A 329 -7.14 -21.26 -18.87
N ASN A 330 -6.26 -20.45 -18.27
CA ASN A 330 -6.39 -18.99 -18.22
C ASN A 330 -5.37 -18.27 -19.11
N PHE A 331 -4.23 -18.90 -19.39
CA PHE A 331 -3.13 -18.34 -20.18
C PHE A 331 -2.72 -19.33 -21.25
N THR A 332 -2.94 -18.97 -22.50
CA THR A 332 -2.66 -19.87 -23.63
C THR A 332 -1.21 -19.79 -24.09
N TRP A 333 -0.80 -20.77 -24.90
CA TRP A 333 0.46 -20.72 -25.64
C TRP A 333 0.53 -19.50 -26.58
N ASN A 334 -0.60 -19.08 -27.15
CA ASN A 334 -0.68 -17.95 -28.10
C ASN A 334 -0.24 -16.63 -27.47
N LEU A 335 -0.63 -16.35 -26.22
CA LEU A 335 -0.18 -15.16 -25.49
C LEU A 335 1.35 -15.12 -25.40
N ARG A 336 1.97 -16.25 -25.05
CA ARG A 336 3.44 -16.36 -24.91
C ARG A 336 4.13 -16.23 -26.26
N SER A 337 3.53 -16.76 -27.31
CA SER A 337 4.01 -16.63 -28.68
C SER A 337 3.94 -15.19 -29.19
N GLU A 338 2.87 -14.47 -28.85
CA GLU A 338 2.73 -13.05 -29.17
C GLU A 338 3.76 -12.20 -28.43
N LEU A 339 3.96 -12.44 -27.12
CA LEU A 339 5.02 -11.79 -26.35
C LEU A 339 6.42 -12.06 -26.94
N ARG A 340 6.69 -13.29 -27.38
CA ARG A 340 7.94 -13.63 -28.08
C ARG A 340 8.07 -12.83 -29.37
N GLY A 341 7.01 -12.71 -30.16
CA GLY A 341 7.03 -11.94 -31.41
C GLY A 341 7.27 -10.45 -31.20
N LEU A 342 6.85 -9.89 -30.06
CA LEU A 342 7.08 -8.49 -29.70
C LEU A 342 8.45 -8.23 -29.06
N ALA A 343 9.19 -9.27 -28.66
CA ALA A 343 10.44 -9.15 -27.90
C ALA A 343 11.64 -9.91 -28.47
N GLY A 344 11.45 -10.72 -29.52
CA GLY A 344 12.45 -11.70 -29.97
C GLY A 344 13.50 -11.17 -30.95
N ASP A 345 13.21 -10.08 -31.67
CA ASP A 345 14.07 -9.53 -32.72
C ASP A 345 15.00 -8.43 -32.19
N SER A 346 16.10 -8.13 -32.91
CA SER A 346 17.06 -7.08 -32.50
C SER A 346 16.46 -5.67 -32.48
N ASP A 347 15.44 -5.43 -33.31
CA ASP A 347 14.66 -4.18 -33.35
C ASP A 347 13.28 -4.35 -32.70
N ALA A 348 13.15 -5.33 -31.79
CA ALA A 348 11.90 -5.60 -31.12
C ALA A 348 11.44 -4.39 -30.30
N PRO A 349 10.14 -4.04 -30.34
CA PRO A 349 9.64 -2.90 -29.59
C PRO A 349 9.57 -3.13 -28.08
N LEU A 350 9.69 -4.38 -27.61
CA LEU A 350 9.68 -4.73 -26.19
C LEU A 350 10.99 -5.40 -25.77
N SER A 351 11.57 -4.94 -24.67
CA SER A 351 12.49 -5.72 -23.85
C SER A 351 11.74 -6.24 -22.61
N LEU A 352 11.79 -7.56 -22.38
CA LEU A 352 11.12 -8.21 -21.26
C LEU A 352 12.04 -8.25 -20.02
N VAL A 353 11.48 -7.98 -18.85
CA VAL A 353 12.11 -8.30 -17.57
C VAL A 353 11.14 -9.14 -16.74
N ILE A 354 11.39 -10.44 -16.67
CA ILE A 354 10.47 -11.41 -16.08
C ILE A 354 10.98 -11.85 -14.72
N ALA A 355 10.23 -11.63 -13.65
CA ALA A 355 10.53 -12.18 -12.33
C ALA A 355 9.85 -13.54 -12.13
N SER A 356 10.64 -14.53 -11.70
CA SER A 356 10.17 -15.89 -11.42
C SER A 356 10.91 -16.53 -10.24
N ARG A 357 10.31 -17.54 -9.63
CA ARG A 357 10.91 -18.36 -8.56
C ARG A 357 11.88 -19.40 -9.10
N SER A 358 11.61 -19.90 -10.30
CA SER A 358 12.39 -20.92 -11.00
C SER A 358 12.73 -20.46 -12.42
N PRO A 359 13.77 -21.01 -13.05
CA PRO A 359 14.09 -20.73 -14.45
C PRO A 359 12.90 -20.95 -15.37
N LEU A 360 12.71 -20.07 -16.37
CA LEU A 360 11.57 -20.14 -17.29
C LEU A 360 11.48 -21.46 -18.06
N LYS A 361 12.63 -22.08 -18.34
CA LYS A 361 12.74 -23.42 -18.98
C LYS A 361 12.08 -24.53 -18.15
N ASP A 362 12.10 -24.41 -16.83
CA ASP A 362 11.55 -25.40 -15.90
C ASP A 362 10.09 -25.07 -15.57
N LEU A 363 9.73 -23.78 -15.66
CA LEU A 363 8.38 -23.28 -15.41
C LEU A 363 7.42 -23.61 -16.56
N PHE A 364 7.90 -23.50 -17.79
CA PHE A 364 7.12 -23.75 -19.01
C PHE A 364 7.63 -25.00 -19.72
N ASP A 365 7.40 -26.16 -19.10
CA ASP A 365 7.59 -27.47 -19.73
C ASP A 365 6.40 -27.77 -20.65
N ASP A 366 6.35 -27.07 -21.78
CA ASP A 366 5.41 -27.39 -22.85
C ASP A 366 5.77 -28.77 -23.43
N CYS A 367 4.76 -29.59 -23.69
CA CYS A 367 4.92 -31.01 -24.03
C CYS A 367 6.05 -31.27 -25.04
N SER A 368 6.72 -32.43 -24.92
CA SER A 368 7.99 -32.86 -25.56
C SER A 368 8.25 -32.57 -27.04
N ASN A 369 7.30 -32.04 -27.80
CA ASN A 369 7.43 -31.69 -29.22
C ASN A 369 7.43 -30.19 -29.50
N GLU A 370 7.17 -29.32 -28.52
CA GLU A 370 7.16 -27.86 -28.69
C GLU A 370 8.00 -27.18 -27.61
N THR A 371 8.88 -26.27 -28.01
CA THR A 371 9.62 -25.44 -27.05
C THR A 371 8.75 -24.25 -26.63
N SER A 372 8.73 -23.93 -25.34
CA SER A 372 7.99 -22.77 -24.83
C SER A 372 8.40 -21.49 -25.58
N PRO A 373 7.46 -20.62 -25.97
CA PRO A 373 7.80 -19.37 -26.64
C PRO A 373 8.72 -18.47 -25.82
N LEU A 374 8.65 -18.57 -24.49
CA LEU A 374 9.51 -17.84 -23.57
C LEU A 374 10.82 -18.59 -23.24
N ALA A 375 11.00 -19.83 -23.73
CA ALA A 375 12.25 -20.55 -23.57
C ALA A 375 13.34 -19.93 -24.44
N GLY A 376 14.48 -19.64 -23.81
CA GLY A 376 15.68 -19.13 -24.48
C GLY A 376 15.61 -17.67 -24.93
N ILE A 377 14.50 -16.96 -24.71
CA ILE A 377 14.39 -15.54 -25.07
C ILE A 377 15.10 -14.64 -24.05
N CYS A 378 15.07 -15.00 -22.76
CA CYS A 378 15.61 -14.19 -21.68
C CYS A 378 16.97 -14.72 -21.17
N ASN A 379 17.91 -13.80 -20.98
CA ASN A 379 19.13 -14.06 -20.22
C ASN A 379 18.79 -14.17 -18.72
N GLN A 380 19.14 -15.30 -18.11
CA GLN A 380 18.87 -15.53 -16.68
C GLN A 380 19.86 -14.75 -15.80
N LEU A 381 19.32 -14.02 -14.83
CA LEU A 381 20.04 -13.36 -13.75
C LEU A 381 19.53 -13.86 -12.40
N ASP A 382 20.39 -14.55 -11.65
CA ASP A 382 20.04 -15.08 -10.35
C ASP A 382 20.06 -13.99 -9.27
N VAL A 383 18.93 -13.78 -8.61
CA VAL A 383 18.82 -12.93 -7.42
C VAL A 383 19.20 -13.76 -6.21
N LYS A 384 20.48 -13.66 -5.81
CA LYS A 384 21.05 -14.44 -4.70
C LYS A 384 20.70 -13.85 -3.33
N PRO A 385 20.73 -14.62 -2.23
CA PRO A 385 20.73 -14.05 -0.88
C PRO A 385 21.90 -13.08 -0.64
N PHE A 386 21.79 -12.23 0.39
CA PHE A 386 22.85 -11.31 0.77
C PHE A 386 24.07 -12.05 1.33
N SER A 387 25.27 -11.56 1.05
CA SER A 387 26.50 -12.01 1.73
C SER A 387 26.53 -11.51 3.17
N LEU A 388 27.31 -12.16 4.03
CA LEU A 388 27.51 -11.72 5.41
C LEU A 388 27.97 -10.24 5.50
N GLU A 389 28.86 -9.82 4.59
CA GLU A 389 29.31 -8.43 4.52
C GLU A 389 28.15 -7.46 4.20
N THR A 390 27.28 -7.86 3.27
CA THR A 390 26.10 -7.06 2.89
C THR A 390 25.11 -6.99 4.05
N VAL A 391 24.88 -8.10 4.75
CA VAL A 391 24.06 -8.15 5.96
C VAL A 391 24.59 -7.21 7.05
N ARG A 392 25.91 -7.21 7.28
CA ARG A 392 26.55 -6.30 8.24
C ARG A 392 26.29 -4.84 7.87
N LYS A 393 26.52 -4.46 6.60
CA LYS A 393 26.28 -3.09 6.13
C LYS A 393 24.81 -2.69 6.25
N LEU A 394 23.87 -3.58 5.93
CA LEU A 394 22.43 -3.34 6.05
C LEU A 394 22.04 -3.07 7.51
N ILE A 395 22.50 -3.93 8.43
CA ILE A 395 22.22 -3.78 9.85
C ILE A 395 22.80 -2.47 10.38
N GLN A 396 24.04 -2.16 10.04
CA GLN A 396 24.68 -0.91 10.44
C GLN A 396 23.91 0.31 9.93
N HIS A 397 23.57 0.33 8.64
CA HIS A 397 22.78 1.39 8.03
C HIS A 397 21.44 1.61 8.76
N ASN A 398 20.68 0.53 8.98
CA ASN A 398 19.38 0.60 9.62
C ASN A 398 19.46 0.97 11.11
N LEU A 399 20.55 0.65 11.80
CA LEU A 399 20.75 1.02 13.20
C LEU A 399 21.26 2.46 13.41
N GLN A 400 21.68 3.17 12.35
CA GLN A 400 22.15 4.55 12.47
C GLN A 400 21.08 5.44 13.13
N GLY A 401 21.48 6.21 14.15
CA GLY A 401 20.58 7.11 14.88
C GLY A 401 19.65 6.43 15.90
N THR A 402 19.64 5.10 16.02
CA THR A 402 18.76 4.38 16.96
C THR A 402 19.34 4.21 18.36
N GLY A 403 20.65 4.42 18.53
CA GLY A 403 21.37 4.18 19.79
C GLY A 403 21.52 2.70 20.18
N VAL A 404 21.05 1.76 19.34
CA VAL A 404 21.18 0.31 19.54
C VAL A 404 22.32 -0.22 18.68
N VAL A 405 23.13 -1.11 19.26
CA VAL A 405 24.25 -1.75 18.56
C VAL A 405 24.06 -3.25 18.60
N PHE A 406 24.14 -3.91 17.45
CA PHE A 406 24.21 -5.36 17.38
C PHE A 406 25.68 -5.80 17.46
N MET A 407 25.98 -6.76 18.33
CA MET A 407 27.31 -7.36 18.42
C MET A 407 27.60 -8.21 17.18
N GLU A 408 28.87 -8.36 16.81
CA GLU A 408 29.27 -9.19 15.66
C GLU A 408 28.80 -10.66 15.80
N SER A 409 28.77 -11.21 17.02
CA SER A 409 28.18 -12.53 17.27
C SER A 409 26.69 -12.60 16.90
N GLN A 410 25.92 -11.58 17.27
CA GLN A 410 24.50 -11.49 16.94
C GLN A 410 24.26 -11.32 15.44
N ILE A 411 25.10 -10.53 14.76
CA ILE A 411 25.05 -10.39 13.29
C ILE A 411 25.35 -11.73 12.60
N GLN A 412 26.34 -12.48 13.11
CA GLN A 412 26.68 -13.82 12.61
C GLN A 412 25.53 -14.82 12.84
N ASP A 413 24.87 -14.75 14.00
CA ASP A 413 23.71 -15.59 14.31
C ASP A 413 22.53 -15.24 13.37
N LEU A 414 22.24 -13.95 13.18
CA LEU A 414 21.22 -13.49 12.23
C LEU A 414 21.50 -13.98 10.81
N PHE A 415 22.76 -13.92 10.36
CA PHE A 415 23.16 -14.43 9.06
C PHE A 415 22.99 -15.96 8.98
N THR A 416 23.39 -16.70 10.02
CA THR A 416 23.29 -18.17 10.05
C THR A 416 21.83 -18.63 9.99
N HIS A 417 20.92 -17.97 10.71
CA HIS A 417 19.49 -18.29 10.72
C HIS A 417 18.78 -17.86 9.42
N SER A 418 19.06 -16.65 8.93
CA SER A 418 18.42 -16.13 7.71
C SER A 418 19.01 -16.72 6.43
N LYS A 419 20.24 -17.26 6.48
CA LYS A 419 21.08 -17.61 5.33
C LYS A 419 21.25 -16.44 4.34
N GLY A 420 21.21 -15.20 4.85
CA GLY A 420 21.27 -13.97 4.04
C GLY A 420 19.97 -13.65 3.29
N HIS A 421 18.89 -14.39 3.50
CA HIS A 421 17.61 -14.10 2.84
C HIS A 421 17.01 -12.79 3.37
N PRO A 422 16.68 -11.79 2.51
CA PRO A 422 16.28 -10.45 2.94
C PRO A 422 15.08 -10.43 3.90
N GLN A 423 13.98 -11.11 3.58
CA GLN A 423 12.79 -11.15 4.45
C GLN A 423 13.09 -11.79 5.81
N ARG A 424 13.68 -13.00 5.83
CA ARG A 424 14.04 -13.71 7.07
C ARG A 424 15.01 -12.89 7.93
N LEU A 425 15.96 -12.21 7.30
CA LEU A 425 16.90 -11.33 7.97
C LEU A 425 16.19 -10.12 8.61
N GLN A 426 15.33 -9.43 7.86
CA GLN A 426 14.56 -8.30 8.36
C GLN A 426 13.68 -8.72 9.55
N GLU A 427 13.03 -9.88 9.48
CA GLU A 427 12.19 -10.39 10.56
C GLU A 427 13.00 -10.74 11.82
N ALA A 428 14.11 -11.47 11.66
CA ALA A 428 14.98 -11.85 12.78
C ALA A 428 15.68 -10.63 13.41
N ALA A 429 16.15 -9.68 12.59
CA ALA A 429 16.74 -8.43 13.07
C ALA A 429 15.71 -7.57 13.80
N ALA A 430 14.46 -7.55 13.33
CA ALA A 430 13.37 -6.85 14.02
C ALA A 430 13.07 -7.47 15.39
N GLU A 431 13.12 -8.79 15.51
CA GLU A 431 12.97 -9.46 16.81
C GLU A 431 14.12 -9.14 17.76
N LEU A 432 15.37 -9.27 17.29
CA LEU A 432 16.55 -8.94 18.10
C LEU A 432 16.52 -7.46 18.56
N PHE A 433 16.18 -6.54 17.65
CA PHE A 433 16.05 -5.13 18.00
C PHE A 433 15.02 -4.95 19.12
N ARG A 434 13.84 -5.58 19.05
CA ARG A 434 12.83 -5.51 20.13
C ARG A 434 13.36 -6.00 21.47
N HIS A 435 14.12 -7.10 21.50
CA HIS A 435 14.70 -7.63 22.74
C HIS A 435 15.73 -6.68 23.37
N LEU A 436 16.67 -6.18 22.58
CA LEU A 436 17.71 -5.24 23.05
C LEU A 436 17.15 -3.88 23.46
N THR A 437 15.88 -3.64 23.13
CA THR A 437 15.24 -2.37 23.35
C THR A 437 14.17 -2.39 24.44
N GLN A 438 13.74 -3.57 24.88
CA GLN A 438 12.88 -3.75 26.05
C GLN A 438 13.67 -4.10 27.33
N SER A 439 14.95 -4.44 27.17
CA SER A 439 15.95 -4.56 28.24
C SER A 439 16.52 -3.19 28.58
#